data_AF-A0A1W1BKX1-F1
#
_entry.id   AF-A0A1W1BKX1-F1
#
_cell.length_a   1.000
_cell.length_b   1.000
_cell.length_c   1.000
_cell.angle_alpha   90.00
_cell.angle_beta   90.00
_cell.angle_gamma   90.00
#
_symmetry.space_group_name_H-M   'P 1'
#
loop_
_entity.id
_entity.type
_entity.pdbx_description
1 polymer ?
#
loop_
_entity_poly.entity_id
_entity_poly.type
_entity_poly.pdbx_seq_one_letter_code
_entity_poly.pdbx_strand_id
1 'polypeptide(L)'
;MSDENLSYLLFGIGIVILLKNIWDYYQNSKYLNSDNMGAMMRWHFGFLLFWIFLCMGVGYYPTIEWFYGVILFPFVVVATFIFWYPTHWILRVLSLIEKRDSN
;
A
#
# COMPACT_ATOMS: atom_id res chain seq x y z
N MET A 1 -12.52 -23.67 5.88
CA MET A 1 -11.28 -23.04 5.40
C MET A 1 -10.28 -23.13 6.54
N SER A 2 -9.06 -23.62 6.34
CA SER A 2 -8.04 -23.61 7.39
C SER A 2 -7.60 -22.18 7.71
N ASP A 3 -7.13 -21.94 8.94
CA ASP A 3 -6.60 -20.62 9.35
C ASP A 3 -5.43 -20.18 8.45
N GLU A 4 -4.63 -21.14 7.98
CA GLU A 4 -3.58 -20.91 6.99
C GLU A 4 -4.11 -20.36 5.66
N ASN A 5 -5.18 -20.98 5.11
CA ASN A 5 -5.80 -20.53 3.87
C ASN A 5 -6.46 -19.15 4.04
N LEU A 6 -7.01 -18.86 5.22
CA LEU A 6 -7.54 -17.54 5.55
C LEU A 6 -6.42 -16.51 5.60
N SER A 7 -5.29 -16.83 6.23
CA SER A 7 -4.11 -15.95 6.29
C SER A 7 -3.58 -15.63 4.88
N TYR A 8 -3.40 -16.64 4.02
CA TYR A 8 -2.98 -16.41 2.63
C TYR A 8 -3.98 -15.58 1.83
N LEU A 9 -5.28 -15.79 2.03
CA LEU A 9 -6.31 -14.96 1.40
C LEU A 9 -6.19 -13.49 1.84
N LEU A 10 -6.01 -13.24 3.13
CA LEU A 10 -5.86 -11.88 3.69
C LEU A 10 -4.60 -11.21 3.14
N PHE A 11 -3.47 -11.92 3.08
CA PHE A 11 -2.25 -11.41 2.45
C PHE A 11 -2.45 -11.11 0.96
N GLY A 12 -3.13 -12.00 0.23
CA GLY A 12 -3.45 -11.80 -1.18
C GLY A 12 -4.30 -10.54 -1.40
N ILE A 13 -5.36 -10.34 -0.60
CA ILE A 13 -6.20 -9.14 -0.66
C ILE A 13 -5.36 -7.88 -0.35
N GLY A 14 -4.50 -7.94 0.68
CA GLY A 14 -3.60 -6.85 1.02
C GLY A 14 -2.70 -6.45 -0.15
N ILE A 15 -2.05 -7.42 -0.81
CA ILE A 15 -1.18 -7.18 -1.96
C ILE A 15 -1.96 -6.52 -3.10
N VAL A 16 -3.17 -7.00 -3.40
CA VAL A 16 -4.03 -6.41 -4.46
C VAL A 16 -4.38 -4.95 -4.13
N ILE A 17 -4.74 -4.66 -2.88
CA ILE A 17 -5.03 -3.29 -2.42
C ILE A 17 -3.80 -2.40 -2.58
N LEU A 18 -2.62 -2.88 -2.18
CA LEU A 18 -1.37 -2.12 -2.28
C LEU A 18 -1.05 -1.77 -3.74
N LEU A 19 -1.14 -2.75 -4.65
CA LEU A 19 -0.89 -2.54 -6.08
C LEU A 19 -1.89 -1.56 -6.69
N LYS A 20 -3.18 -1.68 -6.35
CA LYS A 20 -4.21 -0.74 -6.79
C LYS A 20 -3.95 0.67 -6.27
N ASN A 21 -3.54 0.80 -5.01
CA ASN A 21 -3.21 2.09 -4.38
C ASN A 21 -2.01 2.78 -5.06
N ILE A 22 -0.96 2.02 -5.38
CA ILE A 22 0.21 2.52 -6.14
C ILE A 22 -0.21 2.98 -7.53
N TRP A 23 -1.03 2.19 -8.23
CA TRP A 23 -1.53 2.53 -9.56
C TRP A 23 -2.38 3.80 -9.55
N ASP A 24 -3.32 3.90 -8.60
CA ASP A 24 -4.17 5.09 -8.47
C ASP A 24 -3.34 6.32 -8.11
N TYR A 25 -2.35 6.17 -7.24
CA TYR A 25 -1.42 7.25 -6.92
C TYR A 25 -0.65 7.71 -8.17
N TYR A 26 -0.12 6.77 -8.97
CA TYR A 26 0.54 7.07 -10.23
C TYR A 26 -0.36 7.87 -11.17
N GLN A 27 -1.57 7.37 -11.44
CA GLN A 27 -2.53 8.04 -12.33
C GLN A 27 -2.88 9.45 -11.85
N ASN A 28 -3.09 9.63 -10.54
CA ASN A 28 -3.40 10.95 -9.98
C ASN A 28 -2.21 11.90 -10.05
N SER A 29 -0.96 11.42 -9.94
CA SER A 29 0.26 12.25 -10.00
C SER A 29 0.79 12.51 -11.41
N LYS A 30 0.31 11.78 -12.43
CA LYS A 30 0.81 11.85 -13.82
C LYS A 30 0.42 13.14 -14.55
N TYR A 31 -0.76 13.70 -14.26
CA TYR A 31 -1.32 14.85 -14.99
C TYR A 31 -0.94 16.19 -14.34
N LEU A 32 -0.58 17.21 -15.14
CA LEU A 32 -0.06 18.51 -14.69
C LEU A 32 -1.01 19.35 -13.79
N ASN A 33 -2.30 19.00 -13.72
CA ASN A 33 -3.30 19.56 -12.80
C ASN A 33 -3.59 18.64 -11.60
N SER A 34 -2.63 17.79 -11.22
CA SER A 34 -2.82 16.77 -10.20
C SER A 34 -3.14 17.36 -8.83
N ASP A 35 -4.29 16.97 -8.28
CA ASP A 35 -4.60 17.14 -6.87
C ASP A 35 -3.66 16.27 -6.02
N ASN A 36 -2.44 16.78 -5.79
CA ASN A 36 -1.41 16.08 -5.03
C ASN A 36 -1.85 15.83 -3.58
N MET A 37 -2.68 16.72 -3.03
CA MET A 37 -3.22 16.57 -1.69
C MET A 37 -4.26 15.43 -1.64
N GLY A 38 -5.17 15.36 -2.61
CA GLY A 38 -6.11 14.25 -2.77
C GLY A 38 -5.42 12.91 -3.05
N ALA A 39 -4.38 12.90 -3.89
CA ALA A 39 -3.57 11.71 -4.14
C ALA A 39 -2.86 11.22 -2.86
N MET A 40 -2.32 12.14 -2.06
CA MET A 40 -1.72 11.83 -0.77
C MET A 40 -2.76 11.29 0.22
N MET A 41 -3.94 11.90 0.36
CA MET A 41 -4.99 11.38 1.25
C MET A 41 -5.43 9.96 0.84
N ARG A 42 -5.62 9.71 -0.46
CA ARG A 42 -5.97 8.38 -0.98
C ARG A 42 -4.87 7.35 -0.72
N TRP A 43 -3.60 7.75 -0.84
CA TRP A 43 -2.46 6.88 -0.51
C TRP A 43 -2.54 6.36 0.92
N HIS A 44 -2.74 7.25 1.90
CA HIS A 44 -2.78 6.88 3.31
C HIS A 44 -3.98 5.98 3.62
N PHE A 45 -5.14 6.25 2.99
CA PHE A 45 -6.33 5.41 3.15
C PHE A 45 -6.14 4.01 2.53
N GLY A 46 -5.64 3.92 1.31
CA GLY A 46 -5.35 2.63 0.67
C GLY A 46 -4.27 1.84 1.40
N PHE A 47 -3.26 2.52 1.96
CA PHE A 47 -2.22 1.89 2.75
C PHE A 47 -2.76 1.38 4.10
N LEU A 48 -3.65 2.13 4.75
CA LEU A 48 -4.34 1.69 5.96
C LEU A 48 -5.12 0.39 5.71
N LEU A 49 -5.86 0.30 4.60
CA LEU A 49 -6.57 -0.92 4.23
C LEU A 49 -5.61 -2.09 4.03
N PHE A 50 -4.55 -1.92 3.23
CA PHE A 50 -3.49 -2.93 3.07
C PHE A 50 -2.96 -3.40 4.44
N TRP A 51 -2.68 -2.46 5.34
CA TRP A 51 -2.10 -2.75 6.65
C TRP A 51 -3.04 -3.53 7.56
N ILE A 52 -4.35 -3.24 7.53
CA ILE A 52 -5.37 -4.01 8.27
C ILE A 52 -5.36 -5.47 7.79
N PHE A 53 -5.38 -5.70 6.48
CA PHE A 53 -5.34 -7.06 5.92
C PHE A 53 -4.02 -7.78 6.24
N LEU A 54 -2.89 -7.07 6.23
CA LEU A 54 -1.60 -7.60 6.65
C LEU A 54 -1.62 -8.03 8.13
N CYS A 55 -2.09 -7.17 9.04
CA CYS A 55 -2.14 -7.46 10.48
C CYS A 55 -3.09 -8.63 10.78
N MET A 56 -4.25 -8.67 10.12
CA MET A 56 -5.17 -9.80 10.22
C MET A 56 -4.54 -11.08 9.69
N GLY A 57 -3.87 -11.03 8.53
CA GLY A 57 -3.17 -12.20 7.96
C GLY A 57 -2.11 -12.75 8.91
N VAL A 58 -1.30 -11.88 9.53
CA VAL A 58 -0.31 -12.27 10.55
C VAL A 58 -0.99 -12.89 11.76
N GLY A 59 -2.10 -12.32 12.23
CA GLY A 59 -2.83 -12.82 13.40
C GLY A 59 -3.46 -14.21 13.22
N TYR A 60 -3.79 -14.58 11.98
CA TYR A 60 -4.35 -15.89 11.62
C TYR A 60 -3.30 -16.90 11.12
N TYR A 61 -2.03 -16.53 11.01
CA TYR A 61 -1.01 -17.45 10.50
C TYR A 61 -0.66 -18.50 11.56
N PRO A 62 -0.73 -19.81 11.25
CA PRO A 62 -0.73 -20.87 12.27
C PRO A 62 0.56 -21.01 13.06
N THR A 63 1.69 -20.50 12.55
CA THR A 63 2.99 -20.55 13.24
C THR A 63 3.35 -19.24 13.95
N ILE A 64 2.55 -18.19 13.78
CA ILE A 64 2.80 -16.88 14.39
C ILE A 64 1.75 -16.65 15.48
N GLU A 65 2.20 -16.18 16.63
CA GLU A 65 1.30 -15.82 17.71
C GLU A 65 0.40 -14.64 17.30
N TRP A 66 -0.90 -14.75 17.58
CA TRP A 66 -1.91 -13.78 17.17
C TRP A 66 -1.59 -12.34 17.65
N PHE A 67 -0.91 -12.20 18.79
CA PHE A 67 -0.57 -10.89 19.36
C PHE A 67 0.43 -10.12 18.49
N TYR A 68 1.24 -10.78 17.64
CA TYR A 68 2.10 -10.08 16.69
C TYR A 68 1.30 -9.26 15.69
N GLY A 69 0.13 -9.77 15.24
CA GLY A 69 -0.79 -9.01 14.40
C GLY A 69 -1.31 -7.75 15.08
N VAL A 70 -1.62 -7.83 16.38
CA VAL A 70 -2.12 -6.70 17.18
C VAL A 70 -1.02 -5.66 17.43
N ILE A 71 0.20 -6.10 17.74
CA ILE A 71 1.34 -5.20 17.96
C ILE A 71 1.71 -4.45 16.67
N LEU A 72 1.44 -5.02 15.48
CA LEU A 72 1.71 -4.37 14.20
C LEU A 72 0.78 -3.19 13.87
N PHE A 73 -0.43 -3.12 14.44
CA PHE A 73 -1.40 -2.04 14.19
C PHE A 73 -0.85 -0.62 14.40
N PRO A 74 -0.24 -0.26 15.56
CA PRO A 74 0.23 1.11 15.80
C PRO A 74 1.33 1.58 14.85
N PHE A 75 2.02 0.66 14.15
CA PHE A 75 3.09 1.02 13.22
C PHE A 75 2.58 1.51 11.85
N VAL A 76 1.27 1.44 11.57
CA VAL A 76 0.69 1.83 10.28
C VAL A 76 0.99 3.28 9.90
N VAL A 77 0.93 4.20 10.87
CA VAL A 77 1.13 5.64 10.64
C VAL A 77 2.57 5.89 10.23
N VAL A 78 3.53 5.25 10.89
CA VAL A 78 4.95 5.39 10.56
C VAL A 78 5.24 4.70 9.21
N ALA A 79 4.72 3.50 9.01
CA ALA A 79 4.92 2.73 7.79
C ALA A 79 4.38 3.47 6.55
N THR A 80 3.18 4.05 6.60
CA THR A 80 2.59 4.71 5.43
C THR A 80 3.45 5.86 4.90
N PHE A 81 4.08 6.65 5.80
CA PHE A 81 5.01 7.71 5.40
C PHE A 81 6.34 7.17 4.88
N ILE A 82 6.90 6.13 5.53
CA ILE A 82 8.15 5.49 5.10
C ILE A 82 8.02 4.91 3.69
N PHE A 83 6.89 4.27 3.38
CA PHE A 83 6.64 3.72 2.04
C PHE A 83 6.21 4.77 1.02
N TRP A 84 5.55 5.84 1.44
CA TRP A 84 5.09 6.89 0.53
C TRP A 84 6.23 7.58 -0.22
N TYR A 85 7.26 8.04 0.50
CA TYR A 85 8.36 8.83 -0.06
C TYR A 85 9.10 8.12 -1.21
N PRO A 86 9.60 6.87 -1.05
CA PRO A 86 10.25 6.15 -2.14
C PRO A 86 9.29 5.86 -3.30
N THR A 87 8.04 5.51 -3.03
CA THR A 87 7.04 5.29 -4.10
C THR A 87 6.80 6.57 -4.89
N HIS A 88 6.64 7.72 -4.23
CA HIS A 88 6.50 9.01 -4.89
C HIS A 88 7.71 9.33 -5.78
N TRP A 89 8.92 9.12 -5.26
CA TRP A 89 10.15 9.37 -6.00
C TRP A 89 10.27 8.49 -7.24
N ILE A 90 10.07 7.16 -7.10
CA ILE A 90 10.13 6.20 -8.22
C ILE A 90 9.12 6.57 -9.31
N LEU A 91 7.86 6.82 -8.92
CA LEU A 91 6.79 7.14 -9.87
C LEU A 91 7.03 8.47 -10.58
N ARG A 92 7.59 9.45 -9.89
CA ARG A 92 8.02 10.72 -10.50
C ARG A 92 9.10 10.50 -11.54
N VAL A 93 10.13 9.70 -11.23
CA VAL A 93 11.20 9.34 -12.19
C VAL A 93 10.60 8.65 -13.43
N LEU A 94 9.71 7.67 -13.24
CA LEU A 94 9.03 6.98 -14.35
C LEU A 94 8.26 7.95 -15.24
N SER A 95 7.50 8.88 -14.66
CA SER A 95 6.75 9.88 -15.44
C SER A 95 7.64 10.83 -16.24
N LEU A 96 8.85 11.14 -15.74
CA LEU A 96 9.81 11.98 -16.44
C LEU A 96 10.43 11.25 -17.64
N ILE A 97 10.70 9.95 -17.49
CA ILE A 97 11.17 9.08 -18.58
C ILE A 97 10.08 9.01 -19.66
N GLU A 98 8.83 8.74 -19.28
CA GLU A 98 7.71 8.63 -20.24
C GLU A 98 7.51 9.94 -21.04
N LYS A 99 7.66 11.11 -20.40
CA LYS A 99 7.59 12.42 -21.08
C LYS A 99 8.74 12.66 -22.05
N ARG A 100 9.93 12.13 -21.75
CA ARG A 100 11.09 12.24 -22.64
C ARG A 100 10.91 11.40 -23.90
N ASP A 101 10.35 10.20 -23.77
CA ASP A 101 10.12 9.31 -24.90
C ASP A 101 8.96 9.76 -25.81
N SER A 102 8.06 10.61 -25.30
CA SER A 102 6.94 11.17 -26.06
C SER A 102 7.26 12.44 -26.88
N ASN A 103 8.46 13.02 -26.72
CA ASN A 103 8.92 14.24 -27.42
C ASN A 103 9.99 13.91 -28.46
#